data_AF-A0A7U9KTF3-F1
#
_entry.id   AF-A0A7U9KTF3-F1
#
_cell.length_a   1.000
_cell.length_b   1.000
_cell.length_c   1.000
_cell.angle_alpha   90.00
_cell.angle_beta   90.00
_cell.angle_gamma   90.00
#
_symmetry.space_group_name_H-M   'P 1'
#
loop_
_entity.id
_entity.type
_entity.pdbx_description
1 polymer ?
#
loop_
_entity_poly.entity_id
_entity_poly.type
_entity_poly.pdbx_seq_one_letter_code
_entity_poly.pdbx_strand_id
1 'polypeptide(L)'
;MSSATRARRRNGRQQQQQPSVAPHYAGNAGQIGIAPGNGGNQDRGTADRPAGPVAPRLRAQAGSIGGVRVQQLAIIEIAAALVLVGWTIHPVALTVAAVLAAVLVIFALGRRRRIPLPEWITTVRAMKRRAKRSGSAAGSGGVDPAFAPLVECDPALRTYEYTDSDQRAIGFVGDGTFLTALVQLEGRDEPLRPASGGRSLPMDVLHTALDVEDIHLESVQFVQYTQPAPAPHLPEQAVAARSYAPLQAQTKTPALQLTWIALKLDPELCAEAIEARGGGLDGAKRSLLRAADQLVSRLSAHGVRAKVLAEREVVAAVGTAVCVSPRAANGAMGRDGRAARRTQETVRAMRCDDRWHTTYWIGRWPQLGQGGTPLAGVVQLLSSTPAMASTFSLTASHGSGRAPAISGYVRLSTRSENELTAAQGELERRSGSVKVGLVRLDREQLPGLLATLPLGGTR
;
A
#
# COMPACT_ATOMS: atom_id res chain seq x y z
N MET A 1 -1.63 30.33 65.61
CA MET A 1 -1.18 31.74 65.69
C MET A 1 -1.43 32.36 64.32
N SER A 2 -2.30 33.38 64.30
CA SER A 2 -2.49 34.53 63.37
C SER A 2 -2.09 34.40 61.88
N SER A 3 -2.76 34.93 60.86
CA SER A 3 -3.97 35.75 60.64
C SER A 3 -4.12 35.77 59.09
N ALA A 4 -5.25 35.44 58.46
CA ALA A 4 -6.39 36.30 58.12
C ALA A 4 -6.09 37.57 57.26
N THR A 5 -6.96 37.76 56.25
CA THR A 5 -7.45 39.05 55.65
C THR A 5 -6.80 39.46 54.31
N ARG A 6 -7.42 39.28 53.13
CA ARG A 6 -8.66 39.86 52.51
C ARG A 6 -8.44 41.23 51.87
N ALA A 7 -9.07 41.39 50.69
CA ALA A 7 -9.58 42.61 50.03
C ALA A 7 -8.64 43.29 48.99
N ARG A 8 -9.08 43.91 47.87
CA ARG A 8 -10.36 44.02 47.13
C ARG A 8 -10.11 44.93 45.90
N ARG A 9 -10.81 44.64 44.79
CA ARG A 9 -11.10 45.45 43.57
C ARG A 9 -11.13 47.00 43.69
N ARG A 10 -10.71 47.71 42.62
CA ARG A 10 -11.46 48.62 41.70
C ARG A 10 -10.46 49.33 40.75
N ASN A 11 -10.53 49.32 39.41
CA ASN A 11 -11.48 49.84 38.39
C ASN A 11 -11.44 51.36 38.12
N GLY A 12 -11.13 51.73 36.86
CA GLY A 12 -11.38 53.04 36.18
C GLY A 12 -10.56 53.09 34.86
N ARG A 13 -11.13 52.92 33.64
CA ARG A 13 -11.87 53.87 32.76
C ARG A 13 -11.09 55.19 32.52
N GLN A 14 -10.94 55.81 31.34
CA GLN A 14 -11.58 55.73 30.00
C GLN A 14 -10.89 56.75 29.04
N GLN A 15 -11.32 56.80 27.76
CA GLN A 15 -11.15 57.84 26.69
C GLN A 15 -9.89 57.75 25.80
N GLN A 16 -9.89 57.92 24.47
CA GLN A 16 -10.79 58.40 23.39
C GLN A 16 -10.22 57.86 22.04
N GLN A 17 -10.93 57.19 21.13
CA GLN A 17 -11.72 57.69 19.96
C GLN A 17 -11.08 58.82 19.11
N GLN A 18 -10.59 58.51 17.89
CA GLN A 18 -11.19 58.83 16.56
C GLN A 18 -10.21 58.59 15.36
N PRO A 19 -10.72 58.49 14.10
CA PRO A 19 -10.11 57.71 13.01
C PRO A 19 -9.67 58.54 11.75
N SER A 20 -9.20 57.81 10.73
CA SER A 20 -9.36 58.06 9.28
C SER A 20 -8.07 58.30 8.46
N VAL A 21 -7.92 57.55 7.36
CA VAL A 21 -7.83 57.99 5.96
C VAL A 21 -6.91 57.05 5.15
N ALA A 22 -7.48 56.44 4.10
CA ALA A 22 -6.78 55.80 3.00
C ALA A 22 -6.71 56.78 1.81
N PRO A 23 -5.68 56.73 0.93
CA PRO A 23 -5.71 57.47 -0.33
C PRO A 23 -6.12 56.57 -1.51
N HIS A 24 -7.09 57.07 -2.27
CA HIS A 24 -7.31 56.78 -3.68
C HIS A 24 -6.31 57.58 -4.54
N TYR A 25 -5.80 56.98 -5.62
CA TYR A 25 -5.32 57.71 -6.79
C TYR A 25 -5.93 57.10 -8.06
N ALA A 26 -6.59 57.96 -8.83
CA ALA A 26 -6.90 57.81 -10.25
C ALA A 26 -5.59 57.67 -11.06
N GLY A 27 -5.49 56.95 -12.17
CA GLY A 27 -6.25 57.12 -13.41
C GLY A 27 -5.34 57.82 -14.43
N ASN A 28 -4.91 57.12 -15.50
CA ASN A 28 -4.45 57.77 -16.71
C ASN A 28 -4.65 56.89 -17.95
N ALA A 29 -5.11 57.53 -19.02
CA ALA A 29 -5.41 56.98 -20.34
C ALA A 29 -4.45 57.58 -21.38
N GLY A 30 -4.26 56.88 -22.51
CA GLY A 30 -3.58 57.36 -23.74
C GLY A 30 -2.53 56.37 -24.26
N GLN A 31 -2.84 55.59 -25.30
CA GLN A 31 -2.39 55.76 -26.70
C GLN A 31 -0.84 55.81 -26.84
N ILE A 32 -0.17 54.91 -27.57
CA ILE A 32 -0.02 54.91 -29.04
C ILE A 32 0.51 53.52 -29.46
N GLY A 33 0.01 52.98 -30.58
CA GLY A 33 0.49 51.73 -31.16
C GLY A 33 1.73 51.91 -32.04
N ILE A 34 2.65 50.95 -31.98
CA ILE A 34 3.60 50.61 -33.06
C ILE A 34 3.90 49.09 -32.94
N ALA A 35 3.56 48.34 -33.99
CA ALA A 35 4.22 47.09 -34.35
C ALA A 35 5.09 47.43 -35.59
N PRO A 36 6.24 46.78 -35.86
CA PRO A 36 6.26 45.33 -36.10
C PRO A 36 7.52 44.55 -35.63
N GLY A 37 7.31 43.23 -35.45
CA GLY A 37 8.19 42.17 -35.91
C GLY A 37 9.51 41.91 -35.16
N ASN A 38 9.58 40.80 -34.41
CA ASN A 38 10.55 39.75 -34.74
C ASN A 38 10.18 38.40 -34.09
N GLY A 39 10.55 37.31 -34.76
CA GLY A 39 10.06 35.95 -34.56
C GLY A 39 10.30 35.36 -33.17
N GLY A 40 9.22 34.91 -32.54
CA GLY A 40 9.23 34.03 -31.39
C GLY A 40 8.52 32.73 -31.75
N ASN A 41 9.30 31.66 -31.81
CA ASN A 41 8.88 30.28 -32.02
C ASN A 41 7.74 29.93 -31.05
N GLN A 42 6.49 29.91 -31.53
CA GLN A 42 5.36 29.41 -30.76
C GLN A 42 5.41 27.88 -30.78
N ASP A 43 6.09 27.31 -29.78
CA ASP A 43 5.72 26.01 -29.27
C ASP A 43 4.26 26.10 -28.85
N ARG A 44 3.39 25.51 -29.68
CA ARG A 44 1.99 25.27 -29.35
C ARG A 44 1.97 24.45 -28.07
N GLY A 45 1.75 25.14 -26.95
CA GLY A 45 1.29 24.52 -25.72
C GLY A 45 0.07 23.68 -26.05
N THR A 46 0.25 22.36 -26.01
CA THR A 46 -0.85 21.42 -25.95
C THR A 46 -1.58 21.72 -24.66
N ALA A 47 -2.66 22.49 -24.76
CA ALA A 47 -3.61 22.70 -23.70
C ALA A 47 -3.98 21.34 -23.09
N ASP A 48 -3.72 21.23 -21.79
CA ASP A 48 -4.01 20.09 -20.95
C ASP A 48 -5.51 19.76 -21.07
N ARG A 49 -5.84 18.79 -21.93
CA ARG A 49 -7.21 18.32 -22.06
C ARG A 49 -7.58 17.64 -20.75
N PRO A 50 -8.72 17.99 -20.11
CA PRO A 50 -9.12 17.35 -18.87
C PRO A 50 -9.20 15.83 -19.09
N ALA A 51 -8.37 15.09 -18.35
CA ALA A 51 -8.27 13.65 -18.46
C ALA A 51 -9.62 13.01 -18.11
N GLY A 52 -10.24 12.35 -19.11
CA GLY A 52 -11.48 11.59 -18.93
C GLY A 52 -11.31 10.42 -17.95
N PRO A 53 -12.41 9.70 -17.62
CA PRO A 53 -12.36 8.60 -16.67
C PRO A 53 -11.35 7.51 -17.09
N VAL A 54 -10.42 7.17 -16.20
CA VAL A 54 -9.35 6.19 -16.43
C VAL A 54 -9.66 4.92 -15.64
N ALA A 55 -9.63 3.78 -16.33
CA ALA A 55 -9.58 2.47 -15.68
C ALA A 55 -8.10 2.04 -15.60
N PRO A 56 -7.51 1.92 -14.40
CA PRO A 56 -6.14 1.41 -14.26
C PRO A 56 -6.00 0.05 -14.95
N ARG A 57 -4.99 -0.08 -15.82
CA ARG A 57 -4.64 -1.37 -16.39
C ARG A 57 -3.84 -2.15 -15.37
N LEU A 58 -4.39 -3.29 -14.95
CA LEU A 58 -3.72 -4.21 -14.06
C LEU A 58 -2.51 -4.81 -14.78
N ARG A 59 -1.40 -4.97 -14.05
CA ARG A 59 -0.33 -5.85 -14.52
C ARG A 59 -0.94 -7.25 -14.62
N ALA A 60 -1.04 -7.77 -15.84
CA ALA A 60 -1.41 -9.16 -16.04
C ALA A 60 -0.40 -10.00 -15.27
N GLN A 61 -0.88 -10.82 -14.34
CA GLN A 61 -0.05 -11.83 -13.69
C GLN A 61 0.61 -12.65 -14.81
N ALA A 62 1.94 -12.79 -14.75
CA ALA A 62 2.72 -13.41 -15.80
C ALA A 62 2.10 -14.76 -16.22
N GLY A 63 1.86 -14.94 -17.52
CA GLY A 63 1.38 -16.21 -18.10
C GLY A 63 -0.08 -16.24 -18.61
N SER A 64 -0.78 -15.11 -18.72
CA SER A 64 -2.11 -15.05 -19.36
C SER A 64 -2.12 -14.18 -20.62
N ILE A 65 -2.56 -14.76 -21.76
CA ILE A 65 -2.85 -14.04 -23.00
C ILE A 65 -4.34 -14.27 -23.29
N GLY A 66 -5.17 -13.22 -23.26
CA GLY A 66 -6.54 -13.30 -23.78
C GLY A 66 -7.45 -14.37 -23.14
N GLY A 67 -7.43 -14.52 -21.80
CA GLY A 67 -8.33 -15.43 -21.09
C GLY A 67 -7.98 -16.92 -21.15
N VAL A 68 -7.04 -17.32 -22.01
CA VAL A 68 -6.45 -18.67 -22.05
C VAL A 68 -4.99 -18.57 -21.63
N ARG A 69 -4.57 -19.36 -20.64
CA ARG A 69 -3.19 -19.26 -20.13
C ARG A 69 -2.27 -20.08 -21.03
N VAL A 70 -1.08 -19.55 -21.33
CA VAL A 70 -0.06 -20.18 -22.21
C VAL A 70 0.21 -21.62 -21.78
N GLN A 71 0.21 -21.88 -20.47
CA GLN A 71 0.38 -23.21 -19.90
C GLN A 71 -0.74 -24.22 -20.30
N GLN A 72 -2.00 -23.77 -20.42
CA GLN A 72 -3.10 -24.65 -20.85
C GLN A 72 -2.97 -25.03 -22.31
N LEU A 73 -2.60 -24.06 -23.16
CA LEU A 73 -2.32 -24.31 -24.57
C LEU A 73 -1.17 -25.31 -24.72
N ALA A 74 -0.06 -25.09 -23.99
CA ALA A 74 1.07 -26.01 -23.99
C ALA A 74 0.68 -27.45 -23.57
N ILE A 75 -0.18 -27.62 -22.54
CA ILE A 75 -0.63 -28.97 -22.13
C ILE A 75 -1.49 -29.62 -23.22
N ILE A 76 -2.35 -28.86 -23.88
CA ILE A 76 -3.19 -29.35 -24.98
C ILE A 76 -2.32 -29.72 -26.20
N GLU A 77 -1.32 -28.91 -26.52
CA GLU A 77 -0.35 -29.18 -27.59
C GLU A 77 0.45 -30.46 -27.30
N ILE A 78 0.91 -30.65 -26.06
CA ILE A 78 1.59 -31.89 -25.64
C ILE A 78 0.65 -33.09 -25.77
N ALA A 79 -0.62 -32.96 -25.38
CA ALA A 79 -1.60 -34.03 -25.52
C ALA A 79 -1.82 -34.41 -27.00
N ALA A 80 -1.91 -33.42 -27.90
CA ALA A 80 -2.01 -33.67 -29.34
C ALA A 80 -0.75 -34.34 -29.89
N ALA A 81 0.45 -33.88 -29.48
CA ALA A 81 1.71 -34.48 -29.89
C ALA A 81 1.84 -35.94 -29.46
N LEU A 82 1.41 -36.29 -28.23
CA LEU A 82 1.41 -37.68 -27.75
C LEU A 82 0.55 -38.60 -28.62
N VAL A 83 -0.63 -38.14 -29.04
CA VAL A 83 -1.52 -38.93 -29.91
C VAL A 83 -0.90 -39.12 -31.28
N LEU A 84 -0.28 -38.08 -31.86
CA LEU A 84 0.40 -38.15 -33.15
C LEU A 84 1.59 -39.13 -33.11
N VAL A 85 2.41 -39.08 -32.07
CA VAL A 85 3.54 -40.02 -31.89
C VAL A 85 3.03 -41.44 -31.68
N GLY A 86 2.01 -41.63 -30.83
CA GLY A 86 1.41 -42.94 -30.58
C GLY A 86 0.83 -43.59 -31.84
N TRP A 87 0.27 -42.79 -32.75
CA TRP A 87 -0.22 -43.24 -34.06
C TRP A 87 0.91 -43.83 -34.92
N THR A 88 2.10 -43.23 -34.90
CA THR A 88 3.21 -43.64 -35.78
C THR A 88 3.90 -44.95 -35.39
N ILE A 89 3.69 -45.46 -34.16
CA ILE A 89 4.41 -46.62 -33.63
C ILE A 89 3.63 -47.92 -33.84
N HIS A 90 2.50 -48.11 -33.14
CA HIS A 90 1.65 -49.31 -33.22
C HIS A 90 0.31 -49.08 -32.47
N PRO A 91 -0.81 -49.76 -32.78
CA PRO A 91 -2.11 -49.58 -32.12
C PRO A 91 -2.14 -49.64 -30.58
N VAL A 92 -1.27 -50.43 -29.94
CA VAL A 92 -1.17 -50.47 -28.47
C VAL A 92 -0.53 -49.19 -27.91
N ALA A 93 0.46 -48.62 -28.62
CA ALA A 93 1.05 -47.34 -28.24
C ALA A 93 0.02 -46.21 -28.39
N LEU A 94 -0.84 -46.27 -29.41
CA LEU A 94 -1.93 -45.32 -29.61
C LEU A 94 -2.94 -45.35 -28.46
N THR A 95 -3.35 -46.53 -27.97
CA THR A 95 -4.32 -46.62 -26.86
C THR A 95 -3.74 -46.03 -25.58
N VAL A 96 -2.49 -46.34 -25.24
CA VAL A 96 -1.79 -45.76 -24.07
C VAL A 96 -1.65 -44.24 -24.23
N ALA A 97 -1.23 -43.76 -25.39
CA ALA A 97 -1.09 -42.33 -25.67
C ALA A 97 -2.43 -41.60 -25.60
N ALA A 98 -3.51 -42.20 -26.10
CA ALA A 98 -4.85 -41.64 -26.04
C ALA A 98 -5.37 -41.52 -24.59
N VAL A 99 -5.12 -42.52 -23.73
CA VAL A 99 -5.47 -42.43 -22.30
C VAL A 99 -4.68 -41.31 -21.61
N LEU A 100 -3.38 -41.22 -21.85
CA LEU A 100 -2.55 -40.15 -21.28
C LEU A 100 -2.98 -38.76 -21.77
N ALA A 101 -3.27 -38.62 -23.07
CA ALA A 101 -3.77 -37.38 -23.65
C ALA A 101 -5.13 -37.00 -23.06
N ALA A 102 -6.05 -37.95 -22.88
CA ALA A 102 -7.33 -37.70 -22.23
C ALA A 102 -7.15 -37.21 -20.79
N VAL A 103 -6.24 -37.83 -20.02
CA VAL A 103 -5.91 -37.36 -18.66
C VAL A 103 -5.33 -35.94 -18.67
N LEU A 104 -4.44 -35.61 -19.61
CA LEU A 104 -3.85 -34.27 -19.74
C LEU A 104 -4.90 -33.22 -20.12
N VAL A 105 -5.85 -33.55 -21.01
CA VAL A 105 -6.94 -32.65 -21.38
C VAL A 105 -7.90 -32.45 -20.21
N ILE A 106 -8.27 -33.52 -19.50
CA ILE A 106 -9.07 -33.42 -18.26
C ILE A 106 -8.33 -32.57 -17.23
N PHE A 107 -7.02 -32.69 -17.13
CA PHE A 107 -6.21 -31.89 -16.22
C PHE A 107 -6.13 -30.41 -16.64
N ALA A 108 -5.96 -30.11 -17.93
CA ALA A 108 -5.88 -28.76 -18.47
C ALA A 108 -7.20 -27.99 -18.36
N LEU A 109 -8.30 -28.68 -18.62
CA LEU A 109 -9.67 -28.13 -18.59
C LEU A 109 -10.32 -28.25 -17.20
N GLY A 110 -9.80 -29.13 -16.34
CA GLY A 110 -10.32 -29.39 -15.01
C GLY A 110 -10.24 -28.15 -14.14
N ARG A 111 -11.37 -27.82 -13.50
CA ARG A 111 -11.48 -26.68 -12.59
C ARG A 111 -11.84 -27.17 -11.20
N ARG A 112 -11.05 -26.80 -10.20
CA ARG A 112 -11.36 -27.04 -8.79
C ARG A 112 -11.68 -25.71 -8.14
N ARG A 113 -12.91 -25.56 -7.61
CA ARG A 113 -13.39 -24.32 -6.97
C ARG A 113 -13.23 -23.07 -7.86
N ARG A 114 -13.57 -23.20 -9.15
CA ARG A 114 -13.44 -22.15 -10.19
C ARG A 114 -12.00 -21.76 -10.59
N ILE A 115 -10.98 -22.44 -10.06
CA ILE A 115 -9.56 -22.25 -10.43
C ILE A 115 -9.11 -23.44 -11.27
N PRO A 116 -8.38 -23.24 -12.40
CA PRO A 116 -7.74 -24.33 -13.14
C PRO A 116 -6.85 -25.21 -12.26
N LEU A 117 -6.89 -26.53 -12.44
CA LEU A 117 -6.08 -27.48 -11.65
C LEU A 117 -4.57 -27.19 -11.65
N PRO A 118 -3.92 -26.80 -12.77
CA PRO A 118 -2.48 -26.50 -12.76
C PRO A 118 -2.14 -25.35 -11.80
N GLU A 119 -2.94 -24.28 -11.82
CA GLU A 119 -2.78 -23.11 -10.95
C GLU A 119 -3.09 -23.44 -9.49
N TRP A 120 -4.09 -24.29 -9.25
CA TRP A 120 -4.37 -24.76 -7.90
C TRP A 120 -3.19 -25.55 -7.32
N ILE A 121 -2.51 -26.37 -8.13
CA ILE A 121 -1.32 -27.13 -7.68
C ILE A 121 -0.13 -26.20 -7.45
N THR A 122 0.12 -25.22 -8.31
CA THR A 122 1.24 -24.28 -8.13
C THR A 122 1.09 -23.48 -6.85
N THR A 123 -0.10 -22.94 -6.57
CA THR A 123 -0.39 -22.19 -5.33
C THR A 123 -0.24 -23.05 -4.08
N VAL A 124 -0.74 -24.30 -4.09
CA VAL A 124 -0.56 -25.26 -2.99
C VAL A 124 0.93 -25.61 -2.79
N ARG A 125 1.67 -25.88 -3.86
CA ARG A 125 3.11 -26.20 -3.79
C ARG A 125 3.90 -24.99 -3.30
N ALA A 126 3.59 -23.78 -3.75
CA ALA A 126 4.22 -22.54 -3.30
C ALA A 126 4.01 -22.33 -1.79
N MET A 127 2.78 -22.47 -1.30
CA MET A 127 2.46 -22.41 0.13
C MET A 127 3.24 -23.46 0.94
N LYS A 128 3.26 -24.72 0.49
CA LYS A 128 4.03 -25.79 1.17
C LYS A 128 5.53 -25.51 1.17
N ARG A 129 6.09 -24.96 0.09
CA ARG A 129 7.50 -24.56 0.01
C ARG A 129 7.81 -23.45 1.02
N ARG A 130 6.94 -22.44 1.12
CA ARG A 130 7.08 -21.37 2.13
C ARG A 130 7.00 -21.93 3.53
N ALA A 131 6.00 -22.76 3.84
CA ALA A 131 5.88 -23.41 5.14
C ALA A 131 7.12 -24.23 5.52
N LYS A 132 7.75 -24.92 4.55
CA LYS A 132 8.99 -25.67 4.77
C LYS A 132 10.20 -24.74 5.03
N ARG A 133 10.35 -23.66 4.25
CA ARG A 133 11.42 -22.66 4.43
C ARG A 133 11.29 -21.91 5.76
N SER A 134 10.06 -21.62 6.17
CA SER A 134 9.78 -21.00 7.47
C SER A 134 10.11 -21.92 8.65
N GLY A 135 10.19 -23.24 8.46
CA GLY A 135 10.55 -24.19 9.52
C GLY A 135 12.04 -24.20 9.90
N SER A 136 12.93 -23.66 9.06
CA SER A 136 14.38 -23.64 9.30
C SER A 136 14.91 -22.31 9.86
N ALA A 137 14.10 -21.25 9.87
CA ALA A 137 14.48 -19.92 10.38
C ALA A 137 14.22 -19.81 11.89
N ALA A 138 14.95 -20.59 12.69
CA ALA A 138 14.87 -20.51 14.15
C ALA A 138 15.89 -19.49 14.67
N GLY A 139 15.41 -18.30 15.05
CA GLY A 139 16.14 -17.34 15.87
C GLY A 139 16.06 -15.90 15.37
N SER A 140 15.07 -15.14 15.84
CA SER A 140 15.06 -13.66 15.72
C SER A 140 15.94 -13.00 16.80
N GLY A 141 17.00 -13.69 17.25
CA GLY A 141 17.89 -13.19 18.30
C GLY A 141 18.56 -11.91 17.84
N GLY A 142 18.35 -10.81 18.57
CA GLY A 142 18.90 -9.49 18.24
C GLY A 142 18.06 -8.63 17.29
N VAL A 143 16.90 -9.11 16.82
CA VAL A 143 15.94 -8.30 16.03
C VAL A 143 14.94 -7.64 16.97
N ASP A 144 14.57 -6.40 16.68
CA ASP A 144 13.52 -5.69 17.42
C ASP A 144 12.21 -6.51 17.43
N PRO A 145 11.54 -6.69 18.59
CA PRO A 145 10.30 -7.45 18.68
C PRO A 145 9.18 -6.93 17.76
N ALA A 146 9.15 -5.65 17.40
CA ALA A 146 8.17 -5.11 16.45
C ALA A 146 8.49 -5.50 14.99
N PHE A 147 9.76 -5.82 14.67
CA PHE A 147 10.19 -6.24 13.33
C PHE A 147 10.28 -7.76 13.18
N ALA A 148 10.40 -8.51 14.27
CA ALA A 148 10.58 -9.97 14.26
C ALA A 148 9.58 -10.75 13.38
N PRO A 149 8.26 -10.43 13.34
CA PRO A 149 7.32 -11.12 12.45
C PRO A 149 7.66 -11.00 10.96
N LEU A 150 8.29 -9.91 10.54
CA LEU A 150 8.72 -9.75 9.16
C LEU A 150 9.90 -10.64 8.82
N VAL A 151 10.87 -10.77 9.71
CA VAL A 151 12.01 -11.67 9.51
C VAL A 151 11.56 -13.14 9.49
N GLU A 152 10.52 -13.49 10.25
CA GLU A 152 9.91 -14.82 10.15
C GLU A 152 9.15 -15.06 8.82
N CYS A 153 8.65 -13.98 8.21
CA CYS A 153 7.94 -14.00 6.93
C CYS A 153 8.90 -14.04 5.74
N ASP A 154 9.96 -13.24 5.82
CA ASP A 154 11.04 -13.13 4.86
C ASP A 154 12.38 -12.91 5.61
N PRO A 155 13.19 -13.97 5.76
CA PRO A 155 14.45 -13.91 6.51
C PRO A 155 15.52 -12.99 5.91
N ALA A 156 15.37 -12.55 4.66
CA ALA A 156 16.32 -11.66 4.03
C ALA A 156 16.13 -10.20 4.48
N LEU A 157 14.93 -9.84 4.96
CA LEU A 157 14.59 -8.48 5.35
C LEU A 157 15.41 -7.99 6.55
N ARG A 158 15.95 -6.78 6.40
CA ARG A 158 16.75 -6.05 7.40
C ARG A 158 16.41 -4.57 7.36
N THR A 159 16.66 -3.89 8.47
CA THR A 159 16.64 -2.44 8.55
C THR A 159 18.06 -1.88 8.41
N TYR A 160 18.16 -0.66 7.91
CA TYR A 160 19.42 0.06 7.78
C TYR A 160 19.25 1.48 8.30
N GLU A 161 20.22 1.94 9.06
CA GLU A 161 20.36 3.34 9.44
C GLU A 161 21.33 4.07 8.50
N TYR A 162 21.05 5.34 8.27
CA TYR A 162 21.92 6.27 7.57
C TYR A 162 21.83 7.62 8.24
N THR A 163 22.97 8.26 8.47
CA THR A 163 23.03 9.62 8.98
C THR A 163 23.47 10.53 7.85
N ASP A 164 22.63 11.49 7.52
CA ASP A 164 22.91 12.49 6.49
C ASP A 164 23.94 13.53 6.96
N SER A 165 24.44 14.38 6.05
CA SER A 165 25.38 15.46 6.39
C SER A 165 24.86 16.38 7.49
N ASP A 166 23.53 16.56 7.53
CA ASP A 166 22.83 17.39 8.51
C ASP A 166 22.54 16.65 9.83
N GLN A 167 23.20 15.50 10.09
CA GLN A 167 22.99 14.65 11.27
C GLN A 167 21.55 14.13 11.42
N ARG A 168 20.79 14.10 10.31
CA ARG A 168 19.44 13.52 10.26
C ARG A 168 19.54 12.01 10.11
N ALA A 169 18.99 11.27 11.08
CA ALA A 169 18.90 9.81 11.02
C ALA A 169 17.76 9.39 10.09
N ILE A 170 18.06 8.54 9.11
CA ILE A 170 17.14 8.01 8.10
C ILE A 170 17.15 6.49 8.18
N GLY A 171 15.95 5.91 8.13
CA GLY A 171 15.73 4.47 8.14
C GLY A 171 15.39 3.94 6.75
N PHE A 172 15.93 2.75 6.45
CA PHE A 172 15.57 1.99 5.27
C PHE A 172 15.22 0.55 5.62
N VAL A 173 14.47 -0.12 4.74
CA VAL A 173 14.21 -1.58 4.79
C VAL A 173 14.66 -2.19 3.48
N GLY A 174 15.34 -3.33 3.52
CA GLY A 174 15.75 -4.04 2.31
C GLY A 174 16.03 -5.50 2.57
N ASP A 175 16.19 -6.28 1.51
CA ASP A 175 16.56 -7.70 1.56
C ASP A 175 17.98 -7.98 1.07
N GLY A 176 18.73 -6.91 0.75
CA GLY A 176 20.04 -6.96 0.11
C GLY A 176 20.01 -6.88 -1.42
N THR A 177 18.84 -7.07 -2.04
CA THR A 177 18.62 -6.87 -3.49
C THR A 177 17.88 -5.58 -3.80
N PHE A 178 17.08 -5.07 -2.87
CA PHE A 178 16.43 -3.77 -2.98
C PHE A 178 16.57 -2.97 -1.67
N LEU A 179 16.29 -1.67 -1.75
CA LEU A 179 16.20 -0.78 -0.60
C LEU A 179 14.91 0.05 -0.66
N THR A 180 14.24 0.23 0.46
CA THR A 180 13.00 0.99 0.56
C THR A 180 13.10 2.07 1.64
N ALA A 181 12.73 3.30 1.29
CA ALA A 181 12.55 4.41 2.22
C ALA A 181 11.05 4.64 2.49
N LEU A 182 10.72 4.99 3.73
CA LEU A 182 9.33 5.28 4.11
C LEU A 182 9.16 6.78 4.38
N VAL A 183 8.18 7.37 3.73
CA VAL A 183 7.72 8.74 3.97
C VAL A 183 6.36 8.67 4.66
N GLN A 184 6.27 9.16 5.89
CA GLN A 184 5.01 9.25 6.61
C GLN A 184 4.31 10.56 6.28
N LEU A 185 3.02 10.46 5.97
CA LEU A 185 2.16 11.63 5.82
C LEU A 185 1.58 11.98 7.18
N GLU A 186 1.75 13.24 7.56
CA GLU A 186 1.24 13.75 8.81
C GLU A 186 -0.18 14.29 8.61
N GLY A 187 -1.10 13.87 9.48
CA GLY A 187 -2.40 14.51 9.58
C GLY A 187 -2.23 16.01 9.85
N ARG A 188 -2.99 16.85 9.15
CA ARG A 188 -3.13 18.25 9.56
C ARG A 188 -3.98 18.30 10.82
N ASP A 189 -3.64 19.22 11.71
CA ASP A 189 -4.47 19.58 12.86
C ASP A 189 -5.65 20.45 12.34
N GLU A 190 -6.51 19.85 11.54
CA GLU A 190 -7.73 20.46 10.99
C GLU A 190 -8.92 20.13 11.91
N PRO A 191 -10.02 20.92 11.88
CA PRO A 191 -11.17 20.68 12.75
C PRO A 191 -11.65 19.22 12.66
N LEU A 192 -12.12 18.67 13.78
CA LEU A 192 -12.63 17.28 13.96
C LEU A 192 -13.67 16.80 12.92
N ARG A 193 -14.12 17.68 12.01
CA ARG A 193 -15.09 17.42 10.94
C ARG A 193 -14.55 17.86 9.58
N PRO A 194 -13.58 17.14 8.97
CA PRO A 194 -13.37 17.29 7.54
C PRO A 194 -14.64 16.85 6.81
N ALA A 195 -15.11 17.64 5.85
CA ALA A 195 -16.17 17.21 4.95
C ALA A 195 -15.75 15.90 4.25
N SER A 196 -16.70 14.98 4.05
CA SER A 196 -16.44 13.71 3.35
C SER A 196 -15.73 13.98 2.01
N GLY A 197 -14.56 13.36 1.81
CA GLY A 197 -13.73 13.55 0.61
C GLY A 197 -12.65 14.64 0.69
N GLY A 198 -12.38 15.19 1.88
CA GLY A 198 -11.62 16.43 2.08
C GLY A 198 -10.17 16.53 1.56
N ARG A 199 -9.50 15.44 1.18
CA ARG A 199 -8.24 15.54 0.40
C ARG A 199 -7.80 14.17 -0.13
N SER A 200 -7.98 13.96 -1.43
CA SER A 200 -7.34 12.85 -2.13
C SER A 200 -5.84 13.11 -2.17
N LEU A 201 -5.02 12.10 -1.89
CA LEU A 201 -3.61 12.16 -2.26
C LEU A 201 -3.56 12.41 -3.78
N PRO A 202 -2.80 13.41 -4.26
CA PRO A 202 -2.57 13.61 -5.68
C PRO A 202 -1.85 12.38 -6.25
N MET A 203 -2.54 11.58 -7.04
CA MET A 203 -2.01 10.32 -7.59
C MET A 203 -0.89 10.55 -8.61
N ASP A 204 -0.91 11.71 -9.25
CA ASP A 204 0.18 12.25 -10.06
C ASP A 204 1.48 12.35 -9.26
N VAL A 205 1.43 12.62 -7.95
CA VAL A 205 2.63 12.63 -7.10
C VAL A 205 3.22 11.23 -6.95
N LEU A 206 2.41 10.17 -6.90
CA LEU A 206 2.95 8.79 -6.86
C LEU A 206 3.60 8.40 -8.19
N HIS A 207 3.00 8.79 -9.31
CA HIS A 207 3.56 8.51 -10.63
C HIS A 207 4.86 9.28 -10.87
N THR A 208 4.85 10.59 -10.61
CA THR A 208 6.04 11.43 -10.80
C THR A 208 7.15 11.10 -9.81
N ALA A 209 6.86 10.41 -8.71
CA ALA A 209 7.88 9.93 -7.78
C ALA A 209 8.62 8.68 -8.29
N LEU A 210 8.13 7.97 -9.32
CA LEU A 210 8.86 6.84 -9.92
C LEU A 210 10.18 7.29 -10.56
N ASP A 211 10.18 8.49 -11.16
CA ASP A 211 11.34 9.08 -11.83
C ASP A 211 11.74 10.39 -11.15
N VAL A 212 12.91 10.42 -10.54
CA VAL A 212 13.48 11.62 -9.93
C VAL A 212 14.88 11.85 -10.49
N GLU A 213 15.01 12.83 -11.39
CA GLU A 213 16.30 13.15 -12.02
C GLU A 213 16.88 11.93 -12.77
N ASP A 214 18.00 11.40 -12.29
CA ASP A 214 18.70 10.20 -12.78
C ASP A 214 18.32 8.92 -12.00
N ILE A 215 17.39 9.02 -11.04
CA ILE A 215 16.97 7.92 -10.16
C ILE A 215 15.64 7.34 -10.65
N HIS A 216 15.68 6.08 -11.06
CA HIS A 216 14.51 5.30 -11.48
C HIS A 216 14.15 4.29 -10.38
N LEU A 217 12.99 4.48 -9.75
CA LEU A 217 12.49 3.58 -8.71
C LEU A 217 11.82 2.34 -9.31
N GLU A 218 11.98 1.18 -8.67
CA GLU A 218 11.24 -0.04 -9.05
C GLU A 218 9.73 0.20 -8.90
N SER A 219 9.36 0.83 -7.78
CA SER A 219 7.97 1.10 -7.44
C SER A 219 7.79 2.17 -6.36
N VAL A 220 6.61 2.79 -6.37
CA VAL A 220 6.12 3.69 -5.31
C VAL A 220 4.83 3.12 -4.75
N GLN A 221 4.81 2.84 -3.45
CA GLN A 221 3.68 2.23 -2.79
C GLN A 221 3.04 3.18 -1.78
N PHE A 222 1.75 3.45 -1.96
CA PHE A 222 0.92 4.11 -0.96
C PHE A 222 0.28 3.07 -0.05
N VAL A 223 0.45 3.21 1.26
CA VAL A 223 -0.15 2.35 2.28
C VAL A 223 -0.94 3.20 3.27
N GLN A 224 -2.21 2.88 3.44
CA GLN A 224 -3.07 3.47 4.44
C GLN A 224 -3.53 2.42 5.43
N TYR A 225 -3.25 2.65 6.71
CA TYR A 225 -3.71 1.85 7.82
C TYR A 225 -4.80 2.60 8.59
N THR A 226 -5.93 1.94 8.81
CA THR A 226 -7.06 2.50 9.55
C THR A 226 -7.48 1.59 10.69
N GLN A 227 -7.82 2.20 11.83
CA GLN A 227 -8.58 1.55 12.89
C GLN A 227 -9.94 2.25 13.00
N PRO A 228 -11.06 1.52 12.93
CA PRO A 228 -12.37 2.15 13.00
C PRO A 228 -12.68 2.69 14.41
N ALA A 229 -13.50 3.73 14.44
CA ALA A 229 -14.17 4.23 15.64
C ALA A 229 -15.69 3.94 15.53
N PRO A 230 -16.40 3.73 16.64
CA PRO A 230 -15.90 3.13 17.87
C PRO A 230 -15.15 1.82 17.60
N ALA A 231 -14.26 1.45 18.51
CA ALA A 231 -13.48 0.23 18.33
C ALA A 231 -14.42 -1.00 18.31
N PRO A 232 -14.32 -1.92 17.32
CA PRO A 232 -15.32 -2.98 17.12
C PRO A 232 -15.45 -4.01 18.26
N HIS A 233 -14.49 -4.01 19.19
CA HIS A 233 -14.50 -4.89 20.37
C HIS A 233 -15.31 -4.32 21.53
N LEU A 234 -15.78 -3.06 21.43
CA LEU A 234 -16.65 -2.49 22.44
C LEU A 234 -18.02 -3.17 22.37
N PRO A 235 -18.61 -3.58 23.51
CA PRO A 235 -19.97 -4.07 23.55
C PRO A 235 -20.94 -3.05 22.96
N GLU A 236 -21.98 -3.51 22.26
CA GLU A 236 -23.00 -2.63 21.66
C GLU A 236 -23.76 -1.79 22.71
N GLN A 237 -23.79 -2.26 23.97
CA GLN A 237 -24.39 -1.55 25.10
C GLN A 237 -23.49 -0.44 25.65
N ALA A 238 -22.20 -0.40 25.26
CA ALA A 238 -21.28 0.62 25.73
C ALA A 238 -21.76 2.02 25.32
N VAL A 239 -21.71 2.95 26.26
CA VAL A 239 -22.15 4.34 26.04
C VAL A 239 -21.44 4.95 24.84
N ALA A 240 -20.13 4.73 24.70
CA ALA A 240 -19.36 5.21 23.56
C ALA A 240 -19.86 4.62 22.22
N ALA A 241 -20.18 3.32 22.18
CA ALA A 241 -20.69 2.69 20.96
C ALA A 241 -22.03 3.31 20.53
N ARG A 242 -22.97 3.47 21.47
CA ARG A 242 -24.29 4.06 21.20
C ARG A 242 -24.23 5.53 20.84
N SER A 243 -23.47 6.32 21.60
CA SER A 243 -23.38 7.77 21.41
C SER A 243 -22.72 8.16 20.08
N TYR A 244 -21.73 7.39 19.63
CA TYR A 244 -21.01 7.69 18.39
C TYR A 244 -21.53 6.94 17.16
N ALA A 245 -22.43 5.96 17.30
CA ALA A 245 -23.00 5.23 16.16
C ALA A 245 -23.67 6.15 15.11
N PRO A 246 -24.50 7.15 15.46
CA PRO A 246 -25.10 8.05 14.47
C PRO A 246 -24.05 8.87 13.72
N LEU A 247 -23.00 9.33 14.42
CA LEU A 247 -21.91 10.07 13.81
C LEU A 247 -21.11 9.20 12.83
N GLN A 248 -20.88 7.93 13.19
CA GLN A 248 -20.19 6.99 12.31
C GLN A 248 -20.98 6.60 11.07
N ALA A 249 -22.31 6.46 11.20
CA ALA A 249 -23.17 6.21 10.04
C ALA A 249 -23.05 7.32 8.99
N GLN A 250 -22.79 8.56 9.42
CA GLN A 250 -22.63 9.73 8.54
C GLN A 250 -21.20 9.90 8.03
N THR A 251 -20.21 9.83 8.92
CA THR A 251 -18.84 10.28 8.62
C THR A 251 -17.89 9.15 8.23
N LYS A 252 -18.10 7.95 8.81
CA LYS A 252 -17.20 6.79 8.68
C LYS A 252 -15.74 7.14 8.99
N THR A 253 -15.52 8.10 9.90
CA THR A 253 -14.19 8.58 10.25
C THR A 253 -13.49 7.56 11.15
N PRO A 254 -12.29 7.09 10.79
CA PRO A 254 -11.55 6.14 11.63
C PRO A 254 -11.07 6.79 12.94
N ALA A 255 -10.85 5.96 13.96
CA ALA A 255 -10.20 6.37 15.21
C ALA A 255 -8.73 6.76 14.99
N LEU A 256 -8.06 5.99 14.13
CA LEU A 256 -6.67 6.17 13.76
C LEU A 256 -6.55 5.96 12.26
N GLN A 257 -5.86 6.89 11.59
CA GLN A 257 -5.50 6.77 10.18
C GLN A 257 -4.02 7.14 10.04
N LEU A 258 -3.22 6.17 9.63
CA LEU A 258 -1.81 6.35 9.33
C LEU A 258 -1.60 6.14 7.84
N THR A 259 -0.78 6.98 7.22
CA THR A 259 -0.51 6.91 5.78
C THR A 259 1.00 6.98 5.55
N TRP A 260 1.50 6.04 4.77
CA TRP A 260 2.90 5.95 4.37
C TRP A 260 3.01 5.87 2.85
N ILE A 261 4.08 6.44 2.32
CA ILE A 261 4.54 6.22 0.95
C ILE A 261 5.91 5.53 1.05
N ALA A 262 5.99 4.31 0.52
CA ALA A 262 7.22 3.53 0.45
C ALA A 262 7.81 3.63 -0.95
N LEU A 263 9.06 4.11 -1.04
CA LEU A 263 9.82 4.28 -2.26
C LEU A 263 10.81 3.13 -2.38
N LYS A 264 10.67 2.28 -3.41
CA LYS A 264 11.52 1.10 -3.60
C LYS A 264 12.55 1.35 -4.69
N LEU A 265 13.81 1.18 -4.33
CA LEU A 265 14.95 1.23 -5.23
C LEU A 265 15.45 -0.19 -5.51
N ASP A 266 15.54 -0.54 -6.78
CA ASP A 266 16.38 -1.64 -7.23
C ASP A 266 17.71 -1.05 -7.74
N PRO A 267 18.85 -1.33 -7.10
CA PRO A 267 20.14 -0.81 -7.52
C PRO A 267 20.50 -1.09 -8.99
N GLU A 268 19.96 -2.17 -9.58
CA GLU A 268 20.21 -2.51 -10.98
C GLU A 268 19.54 -1.54 -11.97
N LEU A 269 18.45 -0.87 -11.57
CA LEU A 269 17.71 0.06 -12.45
C LEU A 269 18.38 1.44 -12.56
N CYS A 270 19.25 1.80 -11.62
CA CYS A 270 19.87 3.12 -11.54
C CYS A 270 21.34 3.05 -11.13
N ALA A 271 22.07 2.06 -11.66
CA ALA A 271 23.47 1.81 -11.29
C ALA A 271 24.38 3.04 -11.49
N GLU A 272 24.21 3.78 -12.60
CA GLU A 272 25.00 4.98 -12.88
C GLU A 272 24.77 6.09 -11.84
N ALA A 273 23.51 6.31 -11.44
CA ALA A 273 23.15 7.29 -10.41
C ALA A 273 23.72 6.92 -9.03
N ILE A 274 23.77 5.62 -8.72
CA ILE A 274 24.36 5.10 -7.48
C ILE A 274 25.87 5.29 -7.49
N GLU A 275 26.53 4.97 -8.60
CA GLU A 275 27.97 5.11 -8.75
C GLU A 275 28.42 6.57 -8.61
N ALA A 276 27.68 7.50 -9.23
CA ALA A 276 27.88 8.93 -9.10
C ALA A 276 27.76 9.44 -7.64
N ARG A 277 27.08 8.68 -6.77
CA ARG A 277 26.87 9.01 -5.35
C ARG A 277 27.78 8.22 -4.39
N GLY A 278 28.83 7.60 -4.93
CA GLY A 278 29.86 6.87 -4.17
C GLY A 278 29.74 5.36 -4.24
N GLY A 279 28.81 4.82 -5.04
CA GLY A 279 28.67 3.39 -5.28
C GLY A 279 28.16 2.58 -4.09
N GLY A 280 27.93 1.30 -4.33
CA GLY A 280 27.52 0.33 -3.31
C GLY A 280 26.26 0.71 -2.53
N LEU A 281 26.18 0.23 -1.29
CA LEU A 281 24.99 0.43 -0.43
C LEU A 281 24.81 1.88 -0.02
N ASP A 282 25.88 2.63 0.25
CA ASP A 282 25.77 4.02 0.68
C ASP A 282 25.39 4.95 -0.48
N GLY A 283 25.87 4.69 -1.70
CA GLY A 283 25.38 5.34 -2.91
C GLY A 283 23.88 5.06 -3.14
N ALA A 284 23.42 3.82 -2.89
CA ALA A 284 22.00 3.47 -2.96
C ALA A 284 21.16 4.21 -1.91
N LYS A 285 21.60 4.27 -0.65
CA LYS A 285 20.95 5.05 0.42
C LYS A 285 20.84 6.53 0.09
N ARG A 286 21.92 7.15 -0.43
CA ARG A 286 21.94 8.56 -0.86
C ARG A 286 20.99 8.82 -2.03
N SER A 287 20.99 7.93 -3.02
CA SER A 287 20.07 8.00 -4.16
C SER A 287 18.62 7.94 -3.71
N LEU A 288 18.30 6.98 -2.84
CA LEU A 288 16.94 6.82 -2.33
C LEU A 288 16.51 7.96 -1.41
N LEU A 289 17.41 8.48 -0.58
CA LEU A 289 17.16 9.67 0.24
C LEU A 289 16.85 10.89 -0.62
N ARG A 290 17.60 11.10 -1.71
CA ARG A 290 17.34 12.18 -2.69
C ARG A 290 15.92 12.08 -3.25
N ALA A 291 15.50 10.89 -3.68
CA ALA A 291 14.14 10.66 -4.17
C ALA A 291 13.07 10.92 -3.08
N ALA A 292 13.34 10.51 -1.83
CA ALA A 292 12.44 10.74 -0.69
C ALA A 292 12.29 12.22 -0.34
N ASP A 293 13.38 12.99 -0.29
CA ASP A 293 13.34 14.43 -0.02
C ASP A 293 12.65 15.21 -1.15
N GLN A 294 12.83 14.77 -2.40
CA GLN A 294 12.10 15.34 -3.53
C GLN A 294 10.59 15.08 -3.43
N LEU A 295 10.19 13.88 -3.01
CA LEU A 295 8.78 13.57 -2.74
C LEU A 295 8.22 14.45 -1.61
N VAL A 296 8.93 14.57 -0.49
CA VAL A 296 8.51 15.43 0.65
C VAL A 296 8.35 16.88 0.20
N SER A 297 9.28 17.38 -0.61
CA SER A 297 9.22 18.74 -1.16
C SER A 297 7.99 18.94 -2.06
N ARG A 298 7.69 17.97 -2.94
CA ARG A 298 6.49 17.99 -3.81
C ARG A 298 5.20 17.89 -3.01
N LEU A 299 5.14 17.03 -2.00
CA LEU A 299 3.98 16.92 -1.10
C LEU A 299 3.75 18.24 -0.34
N SER A 300 4.82 18.85 0.16
CA SER A 300 4.76 20.14 0.87
C SER A 300 4.24 21.26 -0.03
N ALA A 301 4.63 21.28 -1.31
CA ALA A 301 4.09 22.22 -2.30
C ALA A 301 2.57 22.05 -2.51
N HIS A 302 2.03 20.84 -2.33
CA HIS A 302 0.59 20.55 -2.34
C HIS A 302 -0.07 20.73 -0.95
N GLY A 303 0.68 21.26 0.02
CA GLY A 303 0.23 21.45 1.40
C GLY A 303 0.15 20.16 2.23
N VAL A 304 0.66 19.03 1.75
CA VAL A 304 0.71 17.79 2.54
C VAL A 304 2.01 17.79 3.35
N ARG A 305 1.88 17.75 4.68
CA ARG A 305 3.05 17.57 5.57
C ARG A 305 3.51 16.13 5.49
N ALA A 306 4.79 15.92 5.27
CA ALA A 306 5.38 14.61 5.18
C ALA A 306 6.79 14.61 5.78
N LYS A 307 7.21 13.46 6.32
CA LYS A 307 8.56 13.26 6.86
C LYS A 307 9.12 11.92 6.41
N VAL A 308 10.43 11.89 6.12
CA VAL A 308 11.17 10.65 5.93
C VAL A 308 11.41 10.03 7.31
N LEU A 309 11.15 8.74 7.45
CA LEU A 309 11.22 8.04 8.74
C LEU A 309 12.66 7.65 9.11
N ALA A 310 13.03 7.79 10.38
CA ALA A 310 14.23 7.19 10.96
C ALA A 310 14.07 5.67 11.15
N GLU A 311 15.15 4.93 11.37
CA GLU A 311 15.10 3.45 11.47
C GLU A 311 14.11 2.94 12.52
N ARG A 312 14.12 3.54 13.72
CA ARG A 312 13.17 3.20 14.79
C ARG A 312 11.72 3.45 14.40
N GLU A 313 11.47 4.54 13.65
CA GLU A 313 10.13 4.88 13.17
C GLU A 313 9.69 3.94 12.04
N VAL A 314 10.62 3.48 11.21
CA VAL A 314 10.38 2.44 10.19
C VAL A 314 9.96 1.13 10.86
N VAL A 315 10.70 0.68 11.89
CA VAL A 315 10.34 -0.50 12.68
C VAL A 315 8.94 -0.36 13.30
N ALA A 316 8.64 0.81 13.88
CA ALA A 316 7.33 1.09 14.47
C ALA A 316 6.20 1.13 13.42
N ALA A 317 6.44 1.75 12.26
CA ALA A 317 5.46 1.85 11.17
C ALA A 317 5.12 0.47 10.61
N VAL A 318 6.14 -0.35 10.36
CA VAL A 318 5.99 -1.70 9.85
C VAL A 318 5.35 -2.64 10.88
N GLY A 319 5.75 -2.53 12.15
CA GLY A 319 5.14 -3.25 13.27
C GLY A 319 3.65 -2.88 13.44
N THR A 320 3.30 -1.62 13.27
CA THR A 320 1.90 -1.16 13.26
C THR A 320 1.14 -1.71 12.07
N ALA A 321 1.73 -1.65 10.87
CA ALA A 321 1.11 -2.16 9.65
C ALA A 321 0.81 -3.66 9.76
N VAL A 322 1.75 -4.49 10.24
CA VAL A 322 1.51 -5.93 10.45
C VAL A 322 0.58 -6.22 11.63
N CYS A 323 0.24 -5.21 12.44
CA CYS A 323 -0.55 -5.31 13.67
C CYS A 323 0.10 -6.17 14.76
N VAL A 324 1.40 -5.97 15.01
CA VAL A 324 2.08 -6.60 16.15
C VAL A 324 1.29 -6.34 17.43
N SER A 325 1.11 -7.40 18.25
CA SER A 325 0.42 -7.25 19.52
C SER A 325 1.26 -6.37 20.47
N PRO A 326 0.66 -5.42 21.21
CA PRO A 326 1.41 -4.56 22.13
C PRO A 326 2.21 -5.35 23.19
N ARG A 327 1.68 -6.50 23.62
CA ARG A 327 2.38 -7.40 24.56
C ARG A 327 3.65 -7.98 23.94
N ALA A 328 3.60 -8.37 22.67
CA ALA A 328 4.77 -8.92 21.97
C ALA A 328 5.77 -7.84 21.57
N ALA A 329 5.31 -6.65 21.17
CA ALA A 329 6.18 -5.48 20.92
C ALA A 329 7.02 -5.13 22.16
N ASN A 330 6.45 -5.24 23.36
CA ASN A 330 7.15 -4.98 24.62
C ASN A 330 8.01 -6.16 25.12
N GLY A 331 8.21 -7.21 24.31
CA GLY A 331 9.00 -8.39 24.69
C GLY A 331 8.38 -9.29 25.75
N ALA A 332 7.09 -9.11 26.07
CA ALA A 332 6.41 -9.87 27.12
C ALA A 332 5.88 -11.25 26.65
N MET A 333 5.93 -11.54 25.35
CA MET A 333 5.67 -12.87 24.78
C MET A 333 7.00 -13.63 24.68
N GLY A 334 7.20 -14.65 25.52
CA GLY A 334 8.39 -15.53 25.45
C GLY A 334 9.24 -15.66 26.72
N ARG A 335 8.67 -15.44 27.91
CA ARG A 335 9.37 -15.65 29.20
C ARG A 335 9.90 -17.07 29.44
N ASP A 336 9.54 -18.03 28.58
CA ASP A 336 9.94 -19.44 28.66
C ASP A 336 11.22 -19.77 27.85
N GLY A 337 11.99 -18.77 27.42
CA GLY A 337 13.34 -18.96 26.84
C GLY A 337 13.40 -19.60 25.44
N ARG A 338 12.25 -20.01 24.87
CA ARG A 338 12.12 -20.37 23.45
C ARG A 338 11.29 -19.31 22.74
N ALA A 339 11.91 -18.60 21.79
CA ALA A 339 11.19 -17.72 20.88
C ALA A 339 10.28 -18.58 20.00
N ALA A 340 9.04 -18.80 20.43
CA ALA A 340 8.02 -19.47 19.63
C ALA A 340 7.69 -18.61 18.41
N ARG A 341 7.55 -19.26 17.25
CA ARG A 341 7.20 -18.57 16.00
C ARG A 341 5.90 -17.78 16.16
N ARG A 342 5.93 -16.51 15.77
CA ARG A 342 4.83 -15.56 15.93
C ARG A 342 3.90 -15.51 14.73
N THR A 343 4.37 -16.00 13.58
CA THR A 343 3.67 -15.99 12.30
C THR A 343 3.24 -17.37 11.82
N GLN A 344 2.08 -17.46 11.16
CA GLN A 344 1.57 -18.72 10.60
C GLN A 344 0.65 -18.48 9.40
N GLU A 345 1.04 -19.00 8.22
CA GLU A 345 0.20 -18.97 7.02
C GLU A 345 -0.75 -20.18 7.02
N THR A 346 -2.04 -19.93 6.84
CA THR A 346 -3.07 -20.95 6.55
C THR A 346 -3.57 -20.78 5.12
N VAL A 347 -4.50 -21.64 4.69
CA VAL A 347 -5.06 -21.57 3.33
C VAL A 347 -5.81 -20.25 3.08
N ARG A 348 -6.42 -19.63 4.09
CA ARG A 348 -7.32 -18.47 3.93
C ARG A 348 -6.92 -17.24 4.75
N ALA A 349 -6.05 -17.44 5.73
CA ALA A 349 -5.63 -16.39 6.63
C ALA A 349 -4.14 -16.49 6.95
N MET A 350 -3.56 -15.38 7.35
CA MET A 350 -2.25 -15.30 7.98
C MET A 350 -2.46 -14.95 9.45
N ARG A 351 -1.76 -15.61 10.37
CA ARG A 351 -1.74 -15.26 11.79
C ARG A 351 -0.42 -14.56 12.11
N CYS A 352 -0.50 -13.47 12.87
CA CYS A 352 0.65 -12.78 13.47
C CYS A 352 0.27 -12.49 14.93
N ASP A 353 1.00 -13.05 15.89
CA ASP A 353 0.64 -13.00 17.32
C ASP A 353 -0.81 -13.47 17.56
N ASP A 354 -1.63 -12.64 18.23
CA ASP A 354 -3.05 -12.85 18.50
C ASP A 354 -3.95 -12.27 17.40
N ARG A 355 -3.40 -11.92 16.23
CA ARG A 355 -4.12 -11.30 15.12
C ARG A 355 -4.30 -12.23 13.94
N TRP A 356 -5.49 -12.16 13.35
CA TRP A 356 -5.87 -12.86 12.14
C TRP A 356 -5.92 -11.87 10.98
N HIS A 357 -5.35 -12.24 9.85
CA HIS A 357 -5.26 -11.41 8.66
C HIS A 357 -5.82 -12.14 7.46
N THR A 358 -6.52 -11.41 6.60
CA THR A 358 -6.86 -11.89 5.26
C THR A 358 -6.63 -10.78 4.25
N THR A 359 -6.04 -11.13 3.11
CA THR A 359 -5.71 -10.18 2.05
C THR A 359 -6.48 -10.47 0.78
N TYR A 360 -6.97 -9.40 0.17
CA TYR A 360 -7.59 -9.36 -1.14
C TYR A 360 -6.72 -8.56 -2.10
N TRP A 361 -6.59 -9.06 -3.33
CA TRP A 361 -6.13 -8.29 -4.47
C TRP A 361 -7.31 -7.58 -5.14
N ILE A 362 -7.10 -6.36 -5.60
CA ILE A 362 -8.07 -5.61 -6.40
C ILE A 362 -7.90 -6.03 -7.86
N GLY A 363 -8.65 -7.06 -8.25
CA GLY A 363 -8.64 -7.65 -9.59
C GLY A 363 -9.49 -6.88 -10.61
N ARG A 364 -10.28 -5.89 -10.18
CA ARG A 364 -10.96 -4.95 -11.07
C ARG A 364 -11.15 -3.60 -10.38
N TRP A 365 -10.67 -2.55 -11.03
CA TRP A 365 -10.88 -1.18 -10.59
C TRP A 365 -12.16 -0.59 -11.20
N PRO A 366 -12.88 0.29 -10.47
CA PRO A 366 -13.89 1.14 -11.07
C PRO A 366 -13.24 2.17 -12.00
N GLN A 367 -14.06 2.86 -12.78
CA GLN A 367 -13.60 4.05 -13.51
C GLN A 367 -13.25 5.14 -12.49
N LEU A 368 -11.98 5.56 -12.47
CA LEU A 368 -11.47 6.60 -11.58
C LEU A 368 -11.33 7.93 -12.35
N GLY A 369 -11.41 9.06 -11.66
CA GLY A 369 -11.20 10.39 -12.25
C GLY A 369 -12.50 11.18 -12.48
N GLN A 370 -12.44 12.23 -13.30
CA GLN A 370 -13.61 13.08 -13.57
C GLN A 370 -14.72 12.27 -14.27
N GLY A 371 -15.93 12.30 -13.70
CA GLY A 371 -17.07 11.48 -14.15
C GLY A 371 -17.06 10.03 -13.64
N GLY A 372 -16.03 9.62 -12.89
CA GLY A 372 -15.92 8.30 -12.25
C GLY A 372 -16.00 8.35 -10.71
N THR A 373 -15.69 7.23 -10.06
CA THR A 373 -15.60 7.17 -8.59
C THR A 373 -14.27 7.79 -8.13
N PRO A 374 -14.27 8.78 -7.21
CA PRO A 374 -13.03 9.30 -6.64
C PRO A 374 -12.26 8.18 -5.93
N LEU A 375 -10.95 8.07 -6.19
CA LEU A 375 -10.12 7.04 -5.56
C LEU A 375 -10.14 7.16 -4.03
N ALA A 376 -10.11 8.38 -3.49
CA ALA A 376 -10.25 8.61 -2.05
C ALA A 376 -11.54 8.00 -1.48
N GLY A 377 -12.64 8.04 -2.23
CA GLY A 377 -13.90 7.39 -1.84
C GLY A 377 -13.81 5.87 -1.88
N VAL A 378 -13.10 5.30 -2.87
CA VAL A 378 -12.81 3.86 -2.92
C VAL A 378 -11.95 3.44 -1.73
N VAL A 379 -10.88 4.17 -1.44
CA VAL A 379 -10.00 3.90 -0.28
C VAL A 379 -10.80 3.99 1.01
N GLN A 380 -11.59 5.05 1.22
CA GLN A 380 -12.41 5.20 2.41
C GLN A 380 -13.43 4.07 2.56
N LEU A 381 -14.06 3.63 1.46
CA LEU A 381 -15.01 2.53 1.49
C LEU A 381 -14.36 1.19 1.86
N LEU A 382 -13.20 0.88 1.28
CA LEU A 382 -12.47 -0.36 1.54
C LEU A 382 -11.85 -0.38 2.95
N SER A 383 -11.33 0.77 3.40
CA SER A 383 -10.68 0.96 4.70
C SER A 383 -11.66 1.18 5.88
N SER A 384 -12.97 1.36 5.63
CA SER A 384 -14.00 1.54 6.66
C SER A 384 -14.72 0.25 7.06
N THR A 385 -14.22 -0.91 6.61
CA THR A 385 -14.72 -2.23 7.02
C THR A 385 -14.59 -2.38 8.55
N PRO A 386 -15.61 -2.89 9.26
CA PRO A 386 -15.60 -3.07 10.72
C PRO A 386 -14.71 -4.24 11.14
N ALA A 387 -13.41 -4.11 10.92
CA ALA A 387 -12.35 -4.99 11.40
C ALA A 387 -11.56 -4.28 12.50
N MET A 388 -10.71 -4.99 13.25
CA MET A 388 -9.81 -4.32 14.21
C MET A 388 -8.93 -3.28 13.51
N ALA A 389 -8.42 -3.62 12.34
CA ALA A 389 -7.77 -2.68 11.45
C ALA A 389 -8.00 -3.09 9.98
N SER A 390 -7.98 -2.11 9.09
CA SER A 390 -7.93 -2.32 7.65
C SER A 390 -6.66 -1.69 7.09
N THR A 391 -6.04 -2.31 6.10
CA THR A 391 -4.90 -1.76 5.39
C THR A 391 -5.21 -1.74 3.90
N PHE A 392 -5.19 -0.57 3.30
CA PHE A 392 -5.25 -0.39 1.85
C PHE A 392 -3.83 -0.12 1.33
N SER A 393 -3.45 -0.81 0.26
CA SER A 393 -2.14 -0.68 -0.37
C SER A 393 -2.32 -0.49 -1.87
N LEU A 394 -1.59 0.45 -2.45
CA LEU A 394 -1.59 0.77 -3.87
C LEU A 394 -0.16 0.98 -4.33
N THR A 395 0.33 0.12 -5.21
CA THR A 395 1.69 0.19 -5.76
C THR A 395 1.63 0.65 -7.20
N ALA A 396 2.32 1.74 -7.51
CA ALA A 396 2.63 2.18 -8.87
C ALA A 396 4.03 1.68 -9.26
N SER A 397 4.19 1.27 -10.51
CA SER A 397 5.45 0.84 -11.11
C SER A 397 5.47 1.25 -12.58
N HIS A 398 6.64 1.17 -13.23
CA HIS A 398 6.74 1.41 -14.67
C HIS A 398 5.86 0.43 -15.46
N GLY A 399 4.93 0.96 -16.25
CA GLY A 399 4.05 0.19 -17.11
C GLY A 399 4.52 0.14 -18.56
N SER A 400 3.67 -0.37 -19.46
CA SER A 400 3.95 -0.30 -20.90
C SER A 400 3.58 1.08 -21.44
N GLY A 401 4.54 1.75 -22.08
CA GLY A 401 4.37 3.11 -22.61
C GLY A 401 4.42 4.18 -21.52
N ARG A 402 3.57 5.22 -21.62
CA ARG A 402 3.58 6.40 -20.73
C ARG A 402 2.64 6.28 -19.51
N ALA A 403 2.06 5.10 -19.26
CA ALA A 403 1.10 4.91 -18.17
C ALA A 403 1.68 3.99 -17.08
N PRO A 404 1.54 4.31 -15.78
CA PRO A 404 2.00 3.43 -14.71
C PRO A 404 1.19 2.13 -14.68
N ALA A 405 1.88 1.03 -14.37
CA ALA A 405 1.23 -0.19 -13.94
C ALA A 405 0.87 -0.06 -12.46
N ILE A 406 -0.40 -0.33 -12.13
CA ILE A 406 -0.94 -0.20 -10.78
C ILE A 406 -1.39 -1.58 -10.27
N SER A 407 -1.01 -1.91 -9.04
CA SER A 407 -1.56 -3.02 -8.27
C SER A 407 -2.13 -2.50 -6.96
N GLY A 408 -3.20 -3.11 -6.45
CA GLY A 408 -3.77 -2.71 -5.18
C GLY A 408 -4.30 -3.88 -4.38
N TYR A 409 -4.26 -3.73 -3.07
CA TYR A 409 -4.57 -4.75 -2.10
C TYR A 409 -5.36 -4.16 -0.93
N VAL A 410 -6.20 -4.98 -0.33
CA VAL A 410 -6.91 -4.67 0.91
C VAL A 410 -6.66 -5.81 1.88
N ARG A 411 -6.14 -5.50 3.06
CA ARG A 411 -5.98 -6.46 4.15
C ARG A 411 -6.90 -6.09 5.30
N LEU A 412 -7.62 -7.07 5.81
CA LEU A 412 -8.36 -6.96 7.06
C LEU A 412 -7.58 -7.67 8.16
N SER A 413 -7.50 -7.04 9.32
CA SER A 413 -6.91 -7.59 10.54
C SER A 413 -7.97 -7.64 11.64
N THR A 414 -8.12 -8.78 12.30
CA THR A 414 -9.11 -9.02 13.36
C THR A 414 -8.49 -9.73 14.56
N ARG A 415 -9.23 -9.84 15.66
CA ARG A 415 -8.78 -10.54 16.88
C ARG A 415 -9.13 -12.03 16.87
N SER A 416 -10.12 -12.44 16.06
CA SER A 416 -10.55 -13.82 15.94
C SER A 416 -10.92 -14.19 14.51
N GLU A 417 -10.97 -15.49 14.23
CA GLU A 417 -11.41 -16.03 12.95
C GLU A 417 -12.90 -15.75 12.65
N ASN A 418 -13.74 -15.69 13.69
CA ASN A 418 -15.17 -15.35 13.55
C ASN A 418 -15.33 -13.88 13.12
N GLU A 419 -14.62 -12.96 13.78
CA GLU A 419 -14.56 -11.55 13.38
C GLU A 419 -14.04 -11.41 11.94
N LEU A 420 -13.03 -12.21 11.57
CA LEU A 420 -12.47 -12.19 10.22
C LEU A 420 -13.54 -12.54 9.18
N THR A 421 -14.30 -13.60 9.42
CA THR A 421 -15.35 -14.07 8.51
C THR A 421 -16.45 -13.02 8.34
N ALA A 422 -16.88 -12.39 9.44
CA ALA A 422 -17.87 -11.31 9.40
C ALA A 422 -17.35 -10.08 8.63
N ALA A 423 -16.12 -9.65 8.89
CA ALA A 423 -15.49 -8.52 8.21
C ALA A 423 -15.28 -8.79 6.71
N GLN A 424 -14.95 -10.03 6.33
CA GLN A 424 -14.86 -10.45 4.93
C GLN A 424 -16.20 -10.28 4.20
N GLY A 425 -17.29 -10.80 4.76
CA GLY A 425 -18.61 -10.66 4.17
C GLY A 425 -19.03 -9.20 3.98
N GLU A 426 -18.69 -8.34 4.93
CA GLU A 426 -18.97 -6.91 4.83
C GLU A 426 -18.13 -6.20 3.76
N LEU A 427 -16.83 -6.50 3.68
CA LEU A 427 -15.95 -5.97 2.65
C LEU A 427 -16.41 -6.39 1.24
N GLU A 428 -16.72 -7.67 1.05
CA GLU A 428 -17.20 -8.21 -0.23
C GLU A 428 -18.51 -7.51 -0.64
N ARG A 429 -19.47 -7.40 0.28
CA ARG A 429 -20.74 -6.69 0.05
C ARG A 429 -20.54 -5.23 -0.35
N ARG A 430 -19.65 -4.50 0.35
CA ARG A 430 -19.35 -3.08 0.06
C ARG A 430 -18.60 -2.90 -1.25
N SER A 431 -17.64 -3.77 -1.56
CA SER A 431 -16.86 -3.67 -2.80
C SER A 431 -17.75 -3.79 -4.05
N GLY A 432 -18.79 -4.63 -3.97
CA GLY A 432 -19.79 -4.79 -5.02
C GLY A 432 -20.56 -3.50 -5.33
N SER A 433 -20.83 -2.64 -4.34
CA SER A 433 -21.60 -1.40 -4.55
C SER A 433 -20.83 -0.33 -5.33
N VAL A 434 -19.50 -0.39 -5.32
CA VAL A 434 -18.60 0.51 -6.08
C VAL A 434 -17.91 -0.18 -7.25
N LYS A 435 -18.42 -1.35 -7.68
CA LYS A 435 -17.89 -2.13 -8.82
C LYS A 435 -16.39 -2.46 -8.70
N VAL A 436 -15.87 -2.53 -7.47
CA VAL A 436 -14.51 -3.01 -7.19
C VAL A 436 -14.55 -4.53 -7.16
N GLY A 437 -13.75 -5.18 -8.01
CA GLY A 437 -13.61 -6.64 -8.01
C GLY A 437 -12.51 -7.08 -7.06
N LEU A 438 -12.87 -7.72 -5.97
CA LEU A 438 -11.91 -8.29 -5.02
C LEU A 438 -11.66 -9.77 -5.30
N VAL A 439 -10.40 -10.18 -5.21
CA VAL A 439 -9.95 -11.57 -5.33
C VAL A 439 -9.23 -11.95 -4.04
N ARG A 440 -9.80 -12.90 -3.29
CA ARG A 440 -9.17 -13.39 -2.07
C ARG A 440 -7.93 -14.20 -2.39
N LEU A 441 -6.82 -13.92 -1.71
CA LEU A 441 -5.53 -14.56 -1.96
C LEU A 441 -5.40 -15.91 -1.23
N ASP A 442 -6.29 -16.86 -1.51
CA ASP A 442 -6.26 -18.18 -0.88
C ASP A 442 -4.92 -18.90 -1.20
N ARG A 443 -4.18 -19.30 -0.15
CA ARG A 443 -2.81 -19.87 -0.19
C ARG A 443 -1.72 -18.90 -0.61
N GLU A 444 -2.03 -17.62 -0.67
CA GLU A 444 -1.09 -16.54 -1.00
C GLU A 444 -1.24 -15.39 0.03
N GLN A 445 -1.58 -15.75 1.27
CA GLN A 445 -1.83 -14.80 2.34
C GLN A 445 -0.54 -14.16 2.83
N LEU A 446 0.58 -14.89 2.81
CA LEU A 446 1.89 -14.33 3.15
C LEU A 446 2.38 -13.31 2.10
N PRO A 447 2.40 -13.62 0.78
CA PRO A 447 2.63 -12.60 -0.25
C PRO A 447 1.67 -11.41 -0.13
N GLY A 448 0.37 -11.66 0.10
CA GLY A 448 -0.60 -10.58 0.31
C GLY A 448 -0.29 -9.72 1.54
N LEU A 449 0.16 -10.33 2.64
CA LEU A 449 0.61 -9.60 3.82
C LEU A 449 1.76 -8.66 3.45
N LEU A 450 2.82 -9.17 2.80
CA LEU A 450 3.98 -8.37 2.40
C LEU A 450 3.59 -7.24 1.43
N ALA A 451 2.67 -7.49 0.49
CA ALA A 451 2.16 -6.49 -0.47
C ALA A 451 1.35 -5.36 0.19
N THR A 452 0.95 -5.52 1.46
CA THR A 452 0.21 -4.53 2.23
C THR A 452 1.04 -3.88 3.34
N LEU A 453 2.29 -4.32 3.53
CA LEU A 453 3.26 -3.62 4.36
C LEU A 453 3.94 -2.50 3.56
N PRO A 454 4.39 -1.40 4.21
CA PRO A 454 5.08 -0.30 3.55
C PRO A 454 6.53 -0.70 3.20
N LEU A 455 6.67 -1.62 2.23
CA LEU A 455 7.94 -2.20 1.77
C LEU A 455 8.26 -1.85 0.31
N GLY A 456 7.37 -1.11 -0.37
CA GLY A 456 7.48 -0.82 -1.80
C GLY A 456 6.64 -1.75 -2.69
N GLY A 457 5.88 -2.67 -2.11
CA GLY A 457 5.15 -3.71 -2.83
C GLY A 457 5.95 -5.01 -3.02
N THR A 458 5.28 -6.05 -3.51
CA THR A 458 5.89 -7.37 -3.73
C THR A 458 6.38 -7.55 -5.16
N ARG A 459 7.45 -8.34 -5.32
CA ARG A 459 7.86 -8.88 -6.62
C ARG A 459 6.99 -10.05 -7.06
#